data_AF-A0A2D5B084-F1
#
_entry.id   AF-A0A2D5B084-F1
#
_cell.length_a   1.000
_cell.length_b   1.000
_cell.length_c   1.000
_cell.angle_alpha   90.00
_cell.angle_beta   90.00
_cell.angle_gamma   90.00
#
_symmetry.space_group_name_H-M   'P 1'
#
loop_
_entity.id
_entity.type
_entity.pdbx_description
1 polymer ?
#
loop_
_entity_poly.entity_id
_entity_poly.type
_entity_poly.pdbx_seq_one_letter_code
_entity_poly.pdbx_strand_id
1 'polypeptide(L)' 'MKIYLLGGILSLSVLAVGYASIPTPQPEGISVGQEAPDFEITEWRNFPEGASSLADLRGRVVLLDFWRTW' A
#
# COMPACT_ATOMS: atom_id res chain seq x y z
N MET A 1 3.05 -33.44 35.08
CA MET A 1 2.06 -32.87 34.12
C MET A 1 2.15 -31.34 33.98
N LYS A 2 2.36 -30.56 35.06
CA LYS A 2 2.43 -29.08 35.01
C LYS A 2 3.60 -28.47 34.20
N ILE A 3 4.79 -29.08 34.20
CA ILE A 3 5.99 -28.52 33.53
C ILE A 3 5.89 -28.55 32.00
N TYR A 4 5.27 -29.59 31.43
CA TYR A 4 5.07 -29.74 29.99
C TYR A 4 4.02 -28.77 29.45
N LEU A 5 3.03 -28.41 30.27
CA LEU A 5 2.01 -27.43 29.91
C LEU A 5 2.63 -26.02 29.79
N LEU A 6 3.51 -25.66 30.73
CA LEU A 6 4.26 -24.40 30.69
C LEU A 6 5.23 -24.34 29.51
N GLY A 7 5.94 -25.45 29.22
CA GLY A 7 6.82 -25.54 28.05
C GLY A 7 6.05 -25.42 26.72
N GLY A 8 4.88 -26.04 26.62
CA GLY A 8 4.01 -25.95 25.45
C GLY A 8 3.41 -24.56 25.23
N ILE A 9 3.05 -23.85 26.32
CA ILE A 9 2.60 -22.45 26.23
C ILE A 9 3.73 -21.54 25.78
N LEU A 10 4.93 -21.71 26.36
CA LEU A 10 6.09 -20.90 26.02
C LEU A 10 6.50 -21.08 24.55
N SER A 11 6.50 -22.32 24.04
CA SER A 11 6.80 -22.57 22.62
C SER A 11 5.74 -21.98 21.68
N LEU A 12 4.45 -22.08 22.04
CA LEU A 12 3.37 -21.46 21.27
C LEU A 12 3.50 -19.94 21.22
N SER A 13 3.88 -19.32 22.35
CA SER A 13 4.10 -17.87 22.42
C SER A 13 5.29 -17.43 21.56
N VAL A 14 6.39 -18.18 21.57
CA VAL A 14 7.56 -17.90 20.70
C VAL A 14 7.17 -18.00 19.22
N LEU A 15 6.40 -19.02 18.84
CA LEU A 15 5.87 -19.17 17.49
C LEU A 15 4.96 -17.99 17.10
N ALA A 16 4.00 -17.61 17.96
CA ALA A 16 3.08 -16.52 17.69
C ALA A 16 3.80 -15.16 17.50
N VAL A 17 4.81 -14.88 18.32
CA VAL A 17 5.65 -13.67 18.18
C VAL A 17 6.45 -13.74 16.87
N GLY A 18 7.01 -14.90 16.53
CA GLY A 18 7.70 -15.10 15.26
C GLY A 18 6.83 -14.82 14.04
N TYR A 19 5.59 -15.32 14.02
CA TYR A 19 4.64 -15.04 12.93
C TYR A 19 4.23 -13.57 12.84
N ALA A 20 3.98 -12.91 13.97
CA ALA A 20 3.64 -11.49 14.00
C ALA A 20 4.80 -10.58 13.58
N SER A 21 6.04 -11.09 13.61
CA SER A 21 7.25 -10.35 13.23
C SER A 21 7.58 -10.45 11.75
N ILE A 22 6.85 -11.23 10.95
CA ILE A 22 7.07 -11.32 9.51
C ILE A 22 6.67 -9.96 8.89
N PRO A 23 7.63 -9.21 8.30
CA PRO A 23 7.30 -7.96 7.65
C PRO A 23 6.31 -8.23 6.53
N THR A 24 5.24 -7.44 6.45
CA THR A 24 4.38 -7.47 5.27
C THR A 24 5.20 -6.97 4.08
N PRO A 25 5.27 -7.71 2.96
CA PRO A 25 5.92 -7.21 1.76
C PRO A 25 5.25 -5.90 1.36
N GLN A 26 6.01 -4.81 1.44
CA GLN A 26 5.53 -3.52 0.98
C GLN A 26 5.84 -3.44 -0.52
N PRO A 27 4.86 -3.11 -1.37
CA PRO A 27 5.11 -2.97 -2.79
C PRO A 27 6.19 -1.89 -3.00
N GLU A 28 7.10 -2.14 -3.95
CA GLU A 28 8.10 -1.15 -4.32
C GLU A 28 7.41 0.12 -4.82
N GLY A 29 7.88 1.26 -4.31
CA GLY A 29 7.41 2.57 -4.74
C GLY A 29 7.91 2.92 -6.15
N ILE A 30 7.41 4.03 -6.68
CA ILE A 30 7.78 4.51 -8.01
C ILE A 30 9.05 5.36 -7.92
N SER A 31 9.98 5.11 -8.84
CA SER A 31 11.25 5.86 -8.90
C SER A 31 11.14 7.10 -9.80
N VAL A 32 11.97 8.11 -9.53
CA VAL A 32 12.06 9.31 -10.39
C VAL A 32 12.52 8.91 -11.78
N GLY A 33 11.82 9.40 -12.81
CA GLY A 33 12.10 9.08 -14.22
C GLY A 33 11.42 7.80 -14.71
N GLN A 34 10.83 7.00 -13.82
CA GLN A 34 9.93 5.92 -14.22
C GLN A 34 8.65 6.52 -14.79
N GLU A 35 8.10 5.88 -15.82
CA GLU A 35 6.79 6.23 -16.32
C GLU A 35 5.74 6.07 -15.23
N ALA A 36 4.92 7.12 -15.03
CA ALA A 36 3.82 7.08 -14.08
C ALA A 36 2.80 6.01 -14.54
N PRO A 37 2.39 5.07 -13.67
CA PRO A 37 1.40 4.07 -14.01
C PRO A 37 0.09 4.75 -14.34
N ASP A 38 -0.56 4.25 -15.38
CA ASP A 38 -1.89 4.71 -15.71
C ASP A 38 -2.92 4.17 -14.73
N PHE A 39 -4.04 4.87 -14.62
CA PHE A 39 -5.16 4.49 -13.79
C PHE A 39 -6.45 5.09 -14.35
N GLU A 40 -7.57 4.47 -14.02
CA GLU A 40 -8.89 5.00 -14.35
C GLU A 40 -9.51 5.62 -13.09
N ILE A 41 -9.98 6.86 -13.21
CA ILE A 41 -10.69 7.58 -12.15
C ILE A 41 -12.07 8.00 -12.66
N THR A 42 -13.10 7.68 -11.87
CA THR A 42 -14.47 8.05 -12.18
C THR A 42 -14.82 9.46 -11.73
N GLU A 43 -14.16 9.97 -10.68
CA GLU A 43 -14.41 11.30 -10.13
C GLU A 43 -13.11 11.95 -9.68
N TRP A 44 -12.87 13.16 -10.19
CA TRP A 44 -11.79 14.02 -9.73
C TRP A 44 -12.35 15.16 -8.89
N ARG A 45 -11.56 15.64 -7.93
CA ARG A 45 -11.78 16.98 -7.34
C ARG A 45 -10.91 18.00 -8.08
N ASN A 46 -11.51 19.14 -8.44
CA ASN A 46 -10.82 20.29 -9.05
C ASN A 46 -10.10 19.97 -10.38
N PHE A 47 -10.76 19.28 -11.31
CA PHE A 47 -10.14 18.78 -12.54
C PHE A 47 -10.87 19.23 -13.80
N PRO A 48 -10.18 19.42 -14.94
CA PRO A 48 -10.84 19.67 -16.22
C PRO A 48 -11.80 18.53 -16.58
N GLU A 49 -13.00 18.90 -17.02
CA GLU A 49 -13.99 17.94 -17.52
C GLU A 49 -13.41 17.08 -18.65
N GLY A 50 -13.75 15.79 -18.65
CA GLY A 50 -13.48 14.87 -19.78
C GLY A 50 -12.16 14.11 -19.74
N ALA A 51 -11.35 14.22 -18.68
CA ALA A 51 -10.17 13.38 -18.48
C ALA A 51 -10.43 12.31 -17.41
N SER A 52 -10.26 11.04 -17.76
CA SER A 52 -10.50 9.88 -16.88
C SER A 52 -9.24 9.05 -16.61
N SER A 53 -8.14 9.36 -17.31
CA SER A 53 -6.84 8.67 -17.21
C SER A 53 -5.66 9.66 -17.25
N LEU A 54 -4.44 9.18 -16.98
CA LEU A 54 -3.23 9.99 -17.21
C LEU A 54 -2.92 10.15 -18.70
N ALA A 55 -3.32 9.19 -19.53
CA ALA A 55 -3.14 9.27 -20.98
C ALA A 55 -3.84 10.51 -21.57
N ASP A 56 -5.01 10.86 -21.07
CA ASP A 56 -5.79 12.04 -21.49
C ASP A 56 -5.05 13.38 -21.22
N LEU A 57 -4.03 13.35 -20.36
CA LEU A 57 -3.28 14.50 -19.87
C LEU A 57 -1.87 14.62 -20.45
N ARG A 58 -1.50 13.76 -21.40
CA ARG A 58 -0.18 13.80 -22.05
C ARG A 58 0.12 15.19 -22.63
N GLY A 59 1.38 15.59 -22.52
CA GLY A 59 1.84 16.92 -22.94
C GLY A 59 1.62 18.03 -21.91
N ARG A 60 1.09 17.71 -20.72
CA ARG A 60 0.93 18.65 -19.60
C ARG A 60 1.82 18.24 -18.43
N VAL A 61 2.18 19.22 -17.59
CA VAL A 61 2.71 18.94 -16.25
C VAL A 61 1.53 18.65 -15.34
N VAL A 62 1.54 17.49 -14.70
CA VAL A 62 0.46 17.01 -13.83
C VAL A 62 1.00 16.80 -12.43
N LEU A 63 0.28 17.32 -11.43
CA LEU A 63 0.47 17.01 -10.02
C LEU A 63 -0.70 16.13 -9.56
N LEU A 64 -0.39 14.95 -9.02
CA LEU A 64 -1.38 14.08 -8.38
C LEU A 64 -1.27 14.23 -6.87
N ASP A 65 -2.39 14.57 -6.24
CA ASP A 65 -2.50 14.71 -4.79
C ASP A 65 -3.46 13.65 -4.24
N PHE A 66 -2.92 12.69 -3.49
CA PHE A 66 -3.68 11.63 -2.83
C PHE A 66 -4.08 12.10 -1.44
N TRP A 67 -5.33 12.53 -1.30
CA TRP A 67 -5.82 13.08 -0.04
C TRP A 67 -7.11 12.42 0.44
N ARG A 68 -7.36 12.51 1.75
CA ARG A 68 -8.64 12.15 2.37
C ARG A 68 -8.88 13.06 3.58
N THR A 69 -10.13 13.14 4.03
CA THR A 69 -10.53 14.02 5.14
C THR A 69 -10.26 13.44 6.53
N TRP A 70 -9.57 12.30 6.63
CA TRP A 70 -9.34 11.54 7.87
C TRP A 70 -7.91 11.06 7.92
#